data_AF-A0A3P9IZQ7-F1
#
_entry.id   AF-A0A3P9IZQ7-F1
#
_cell.length_a   1.000
_cell.length_b   1.000
_cell.length_c   1.000
_cell.angle_alpha   90.00
_cell.angle_beta   90.00
_cell.angle_gamma   90.00
#
_symmetry.space_group_name_H-M   'P 1'
#
loop_
_entity.id
_entity.type
_entity.pdbx_description
1 polymer ?
#
loop_
_entity_poly.entity_id
_entity_poly.type
_entity_poly.pdbx_seq_one_letter_code
_entity_poly.pdbx_strand_id
1 'polypeptide(L)'
;MDNLLAQVSGTKRVVLFSPQDALHLYLSGDKSEVLDIDRPDLQRFPDFVRASRRECELQPGDLLFIPALWFHNTRALQFGVGVNVFWRHLPADSYDRKDPYGNKDPQAAARALQALDRGLRALEELPTDYRDFYVTHFIVQMFHFGMFPYKNFKAL
;
A
#
# COMPACT_ATOMS: atom_id res chain seq x y z
N MET A 1 -7.62 7.13 -3.30
CA MET A 1 -9.06 7.38 -3.55
C MET A 1 -9.80 6.04 -3.55
N ASP A 2 -11.11 6.02 -3.33
CA ASP A 2 -11.92 4.83 -3.64
C ASP A 2 -12.03 4.70 -5.17
N ASN A 3 -12.19 3.47 -5.69
CA ASN A 3 -12.25 3.21 -7.12
C ASN A 3 -13.34 2.19 -7.49
N LEU A 4 -14.02 2.42 -8.61
CA LEU A 4 -14.88 1.45 -9.26
C LEU A 4 -14.31 1.14 -10.65
N LEU A 5 -13.83 -0.08 -10.83
CA LEU A 5 -13.34 -0.60 -12.10
C LEU A 5 -14.49 -1.28 -12.84
N ALA A 6 -14.94 -0.68 -13.94
CA ALA A 6 -15.90 -1.25 -14.86
C ALA A 6 -15.21 -1.92 -16.04
N GLN A 7 -15.43 -3.22 -16.25
CA GLN A 7 -14.91 -3.94 -17.40
C GLN A 7 -15.91 -3.84 -18.55
N VAL A 8 -15.60 -3.07 -19.59
CA VAL A 8 -16.52 -2.78 -20.70
C VAL A 8 -16.46 -3.86 -21.77
N SER A 9 -15.26 -4.33 -22.12
CA SER A 9 -15.06 -5.40 -23.11
C SER A 9 -13.80 -6.20 -22.80
N GLY A 10 -13.71 -7.44 -23.31
CA GLY A 10 -12.64 -8.38 -22.98
C GLY A 10 -12.63 -8.81 -21.51
N THR A 11 -11.82 -9.81 -21.19
CA THR A 11 -11.68 -10.34 -19.83
C THR A 11 -10.40 -9.85 -19.15
N LYS A 12 -10.49 -9.59 -17.85
CA LYS A 12 -9.39 -9.08 -17.03
C LYS A 12 -9.32 -9.81 -15.70
N ARG A 13 -8.14 -10.30 -15.35
CA ARG A 13 -7.85 -10.82 -14.02
C ARG A 13 -7.41 -9.68 -13.10
N VAL A 14 -7.96 -9.62 -11.90
CA VAL A 14 -7.57 -8.67 -10.86
C VAL A 14 -7.24 -9.42 -9.58
N VAL A 15 -6.04 -9.17 -9.05
CA VAL A 15 -5.56 -9.70 -7.78
C VAL A 15 -5.43 -8.55 -6.80
N LEU A 16 -5.99 -8.68 -5.60
CA LEU A 16 -5.97 -7.66 -4.56
C LEU A 16 -5.27 -8.16 -3.29
N PHE A 17 -4.64 -7.24 -2.58
CA PHE A 17 -4.08 -7.46 -1.24
C PHE A 17 -4.60 -6.40 -0.27
N SER A 18 -4.81 -6.81 0.98
CA SER A 18 -5.33 -5.92 2.01
C SER A 18 -4.32 -4.81 2.32
N PRO A 19 -4.76 -3.59 2.71
CA PRO A 19 -3.86 -2.60 3.29
C PRO A 19 -3.05 -3.14 4.48
N GLN A 20 -3.59 -4.15 5.19
CA GLN A 20 -2.92 -4.82 6.31
C GLN A 20 -1.78 -5.75 5.88
N ASP A 21 -1.69 -6.09 4.59
CA ASP A 21 -0.59 -6.89 4.04
C ASP A 21 0.62 -6.03 3.64
N ALA A 22 0.60 -4.70 3.86
CA ALA A 22 1.65 -3.78 3.40
C ALA A 22 3.08 -4.20 3.79
N LEU A 23 3.27 -4.78 4.98
CA LEU A 23 4.58 -5.29 5.44
C LEU A 23 5.09 -6.49 4.64
N HIS A 24 4.21 -7.20 3.93
CA HIS A 24 4.52 -8.38 3.14
C HIS A 24 4.69 -8.06 1.65
N LEU A 25 4.39 -6.81 1.24
CA LEU A 25 4.36 -6.42 -0.16
C LEU A 25 5.64 -5.71 -0.64
N TYR A 26 6.64 -5.50 0.21
CA TYR A 26 7.92 -4.87 -0.17
C TYR A 26 7.71 -3.57 -0.96
N LEU A 27 7.12 -2.59 -0.30
CA LEU A 27 6.68 -1.35 -0.93
C LEU A 27 7.84 -0.36 -1.11
N SER A 28 7.90 0.25 -2.29
CA SER A 28 8.70 1.43 -2.60
C SER A 28 7.76 2.53 -3.09
N GLY A 29 7.44 3.47 -2.18
CA GLY A 29 6.35 4.41 -2.39
C GLY A 29 4.98 3.71 -2.44
N ASP A 30 4.22 3.95 -3.50
CA ASP A 30 2.88 3.38 -3.73
C ASP A 30 2.91 2.04 -4.51
N LYS A 31 4.10 1.48 -4.77
CA LYS A 31 4.28 0.26 -5.59
C LYS A 31 4.98 -0.85 -4.82
N SER A 32 4.65 -2.09 -5.17
CA SER A 32 5.40 -3.26 -4.73
C SER A 32 6.60 -3.52 -5.64
N GLU A 33 7.71 -3.97 -5.06
CA GLU A 33 8.87 -4.46 -5.80
C GLU A 33 8.67 -5.88 -6.37
N VAL A 34 7.61 -6.59 -5.95
CA VAL A 34 7.28 -7.94 -6.43
C VAL A 34 6.54 -7.85 -7.76
N LEU A 35 7.30 -7.95 -8.87
CA LEU A 35 6.75 -7.77 -10.23
C LEU A 35 5.93 -8.98 -10.73
N ASP A 36 6.40 -10.21 -10.48
CA ASP A 36 5.68 -11.44 -10.82
C ASP A 36 5.03 -12.02 -9.55
N ILE A 37 3.74 -11.72 -9.38
CA ILE A 37 2.97 -12.18 -8.23
C ILE A 37 2.51 -13.64 -8.33
N ASP A 38 2.61 -14.25 -9.51
CA ASP A 38 2.26 -15.66 -9.73
C ASP A 38 3.48 -16.57 -9.50
N ARG A 39 4.68 -16.04 -9.70
CA ARG A 39 5.97 -16.71 -9.43
C ARG A 39 6.95 -15.76 -8.74
N PRO A 40 6.67 -15.36 -7.48
CA PRO A 40 7.52 -14.41 -6.76
C PRO A 40 8.91 -15.01 -6.49
N ASP A 41 9.94 -14.17 -6.60
CA ASP A 41 11.29 -14.53 -6.15
C ASP A 41 11.34 -14.53 -4.62
N LEU A 42 11.14 -15.71 -4.02
CA LEU A 42 11.10 -15.88 -2.57
C LEU A 42 12.49 -15.80 -1.91
N GLN A 43 13.57 -15.81 -2.67
CA GLN A 43 14.90 -15.51 -2.11
C GLN A 43 15.03 -14.01 -1.81
N ARG A 44 14.46 -13.17 -2.68
CA ARG A 44 14.44 -11.71 -2.51
C ARG A 44 13.27 -11.22 -1.66
N PHE A 45 12.11 -11.84 -1.77
CA PHE A 45 10.85 -11.41 -1.16
C PHE A 45 10.20 -12.51 -0.31
N PRO A 46 10.90 -13.06 0.70
CA PRO A 46 10.44 -14.23 1.46
C PRO A 46 9.09 -14.04 2.16
N ASP A 47 8.76 -12.84 2.65
CA ASP A 47 7.51 -12.56 3.35
C ASP A 47 6.31 -12.41 2.42
N PHE A 48 6.50 -12.34 1.10
CA PHE A 48 5.39 -12.12 0.15
C PHE A 48 4.36 -13.24 0.20
N VAL A 49 4.78 -14.48 0.52
CA VAL A 49 3.87 -15.62 0.72
C VAL A 49 2.89 -15.45 1.88
N ARG A 50 3.15 -14.49 2.78
CA ARG A 50 2.28 -14.18 3.92
C ARG A 50 1.16 -13.20 3.56
N ALA A 51 1.28 -12.51 2.41
CA ALA A 51 0.27 -11.58 1.94
C ALA A 51 -1.01 -12.33 1.52
N SER A 52 -2.16 -11.90 2.02
CA SER A 52 -3.45 -12.56 1.75
C SER A 52 -4.00 -12.17 0.38
N ARG A 53 -3.72 -13.00 -0.62
CA ARG A 53 -4.19 -12.83 -2.01
C ARG A 53 -5.70 -13.02 -2.14
N ARG A 54 -6.39 -12.04 -2.74
CA ARG A 54 -7.78 -12.16 -3.22
C ARG A 54 -7.83 -12.01 -4.73
N GLU A 55 -8.61 -12.80 -5.43
CA GLU A 55 -8.59 -12.83 -6.90
C GLU A 55 -10.00 -12.89 -7.49
N CYS A 56 -10.19 -12.20 -8.60
CA CYS A 56 -11.38 -12.29 -9.43
C CYS A 56 -11.00 -12.15 -10.92
N GLU A 57 -11.86 -12.67 -11.78
CA GLU A 57 -11.82 -12.43 -13.21
C GLU A 57 -13.07 -11.64 -13.60
N LEU A 58 -12.87 -10.47 -14.19
CA LEU A 58 -13.93 -9.59 -14.65
C LEU A 58 -14.29 -9.93 -16.09
N GLN A 59 -15.57 -10.20 -16.31
CA GLN A 59 -16.21 -10.34 -17.61
C GLN A 59 -16.73 -8.97 -18.09
N PRO A 60 -17.02 -8.82 -19.40
CA PRO A 60 -17.71 -7.63 -19.90
C PRO A 60 -19.03 -7.38 -19.16
N GLY A 61 -19.19 -6.18 -18.58
CA GLY A 61 -20.33 -5.77 -17.77
C GLY A 61 -20.06 -5.82 -16.25
N ASP A 62 -19.00 -6.52 -15.80
CA ASP A 62 -18.69 -6.60 -14.39
C ASP A 62 -18.13 -5.29 -13.83
N LEU A 63 -18.46 -5.05 -12.56
CA LEU A 63 -17.98 -3.93 -11.77
C LEU A 63 -17.21 -4.45 -10.56
N LEU A 64 -15.99 -3.97 -10.36
CA LEU A 64 -15.19 -4.25 -9.19
C LEU A 64 -14.98 -2.98 -8.37
N PHE A 65 -15.51 -2.97 -7.15
CA PHE A 65 -15.17 -1.95 -6.16
C PHE A 65 -13.82 -2.26 -5.53
N ILE A 66 -12.91 -1.27 -5.56
CA ILE A 66 -11.59 -1.32 -4.94
C ILE A 66 -11.54 -0.18 -3.91
N PRO A 67 -11.65 -0.48 -2.61
CA PRO A 67 -11.57 0.55 -1.58
C PRO A 67 -10.20 1.23 -1.58
N ALA A 68 -10.14 2.48 -1.12
CA ALA A 68 -8.89 3.20 -0.98
C ALA A 68 -7.85 2.36 -0.20
N LEU A 69 -6.58 2.51 -0.57
CA LEU A 69 -5.41 1.82 -0.01
C LEU A 69 -5.27 0.34 -0.40
N TRP A 70 -6.24 -0.28 -1.07
CA TRP A 70 -6.10 -1.67 -1.52
C TRP A 70 -5.12 -1.79 -2.68
N PHE A 71 -4.08 -2.59 -2.47
CA PHE A 71 -3.13 -2.94 -3.51
C PHE A 71 -3.80 -3.85 -4.52
N HIS A 72 -3.54 -3.65 -5.80
CA HIS A 72 -4.10 -4.46 -6.86
C HIS A 72 -3.14 -4.62 -8.04
N ASN A 73 -3.14 -5.81 -8.63
CA ASN A 73 -2.45 -6.14 -9.87
C ASN A 73 -3.49 -6.59 -10.90
N THR A 74 -3.41 -6.04 -12.12
CA THR A 74 -4.35 -6.38 -13.19
C THR A 74 -3.62 -6.99 -14.37
N ARG A 75 -4.17 -8.07 -14.92
CA ARG A 75 -3.70 -8.69 -16.16
C ARG A 75 -4.85 -8.81 -17.13
N ALA A 76 -4.70 -8.20 -18.31
CA ALA A 76 -5.61 -8.44 -19.42
C ALA A 76 -5.45 -9.89 -19.90
N LEU A 77 -6.53 -10.67 -19.89
CA LEU A 77 -6.56 -12.04 -20.41
C LEU A 77 -6.96 -12.05 -21.89
N GLN A 78 -7.74 -11.04 -22.30
CA GLN A 78 -8.08 -10.73 -23.67
C GLN A 78 -7.88 -9.23 -23.93
N PHE A 79 -7.82 -8.85 -25.21
CA PHE A 79 -7.95 -7.44 -25.58
C PHE A 79 -9.30 -6.90 -25.10
N GLY A 80 -9.30 -5.71 -24.51
CA GLY A 80 -10.50 -5.17 -23.89
C GLY A 80 -10.33 -3.74 -23.40
N VAL A 81 -11.46 -3.11 -23.09
CA VAL A 81 -11.55 -1.76 -22.55
C VAL A 81 -12.12 -1.83 -21.13
N GLY A 82 -11.51 -1.11 -20.20
CA GLY A 82 -12.04 -0.91 -18.86
C GLY A 82 -11.97 0.56 -18.46
N VAL A 83 -12.91 0.99 -17.63
CA VAL A 83 -13.02 2.36 -17.14
C VAL A 83 -12.93 2.34 -15.62
N ASN A 84 -12.08 3.20 -15.05
CA ASN A 84 -11.99 3.40 -13.61
C ASN A 84 -12.63 4.74 -13.25
N VAL A 85 -13.43 4.75 -12.19
CA VAL A 85 -14.00 5.97 -11.63
C VAL A 85 -13.51 6.11 -10.20
N PHE A 86 -12.74 7.17 -9.93
CA PHE A 86 -12.21 7.47 -8.61
C PHE A 86 -13.03 8.54 -7.90
N TRP A 87 -13.24 8.38 -6.60
CA TRP A 87 -13.86 9.42 -5.77
C TRP A 87 -13.23 9.51 -4.37
N ARG A 88 -13.51 10.63 -3.71
CA ARG A 88 -13.00 10.92 -2.36
C ARG A 88 -13.82 10.18 -1.32
N HIS A 89 -13.15 9.41 -0.47
CA HIS A 89 -13.72 8.78 0.71
C HIS A 89 -13.73 9.73 1.91
N LEU A 90 -12.66 10.53 2.03
CA LEU A 90 -12.46 11.50 3.11
C LEU A 90 -12.98 12.89 2.70
N PRO A 91 -13.09 13.84 3.65
CA PRO A 91 -13.34 15.24 3.35
C PRO A 91 -12.36 15.81 2.31
N ALA A 92 -12.84 16.74 1.48
CA ALA A 92 -12.08 17.28 0.35
C ALA A 92 -10.75 17.95 0.72
N ASP A 93 -10.70 18.55 1.90
CA ASP A 93 -9.54 19.19 2.51
C ASP A 93 -8.47 18.21 3.02
N SER A 94 -8.79 16.90 3.09
CA SER A 94 -7.82 15.87 3.43
C SER A 94 -6.84 15.57 2.28
N TYR A 95 -7.17 15.91 1.04
CA TYR A 95 -6.39 15.58 -0.15
C TYR A 95 -5.58 16.77 -0.67
N ASP A 96 -4.46 16.51 -1.35
CA ASP A 96 -3.71 17.55 -2.05
C ASP A 96 -4.50 18.06 -3.26
N ARG A 97 -4.76 19.37 -3.32
CA ARG A 97 -5.46 20.01 -4.45
C ARG A 97 -4.66 19.95 -5.75
N LYS A 98 -3.35 19.74 -5.66
CA LYS A 98 -2.42 19.61 -6.79
C LYS A 98 -2.20 18.15 -7.19
N ASP A 99 -2.99 17.22 -6.69
CA ASP A 99 -2.95 15.81 -7.09
C ASP A 99 -4.06 15.50 -8.12
N PRO A 100 -3.78 15.56 -9.42
CA PRO A 100 -4.76 15.23 -10.45
C PRO A 100 -5.03 13.73 -10.56
N TYR A 101 -4.14 12.88 -10.04
CA TYR A 101 -4.19 11.43 -10.24
C TYR A 101 -4.80 10.69 -9.04
N GLY A 102 -4.66 11.23 -7.83
CA GLY A 102 -5.19 10.63 -6.60
C GLY A 102 -4.25 9.63 -5.92
N ASN A 103 -2.95 9.68 -6.26
CA ASN A 103 -1.90 8.83 -5.70
C ASN A 103 -1.11 9.49 -4.56
N LYS A 104 -1.21 10.81 -4.38
CA LYS A 104 -0.53 11.46 -3.26
C LYS A 104 -1.23 11.10 -1.95
N ASP A 105 -0.41 10.98 -0.92
CA ASP A 105 -0.90 10.76 0.43
C ASP A 105 -1.85 11.89 0.87
N PRO A 106 -2.86 11.58 1.70
CA PRO A 106 -3.61 12.61 2.41
C PRO A 106 -2.68 13.56 3.15
N GLN A 107 -3.03 14.85 3.23
CA GLN A 107 -2.15 15.90 3.75
C GLN A 107 -1.68 15.63 5.18
N ALA A 108 -2.50 14.97 6.01
CA ALA A 108 -2.09 14.55 7.35
C ALA A 108 -0.97 13.50 7.31
N ALA A 109 -1.11 12.48 6.47
CA ALA A 109 -0.10 11.43 6.30
C ALA A 109 1.19 12.00 5.69
N ALA A 110 1.09 12.84 4.67
CA ALA A 110 2.26 13.50 4.06
C ALA A 110 3.07 14.32 5.09
N ARG A 111 2.41 15.08 5.95
CA ARG A 111 3.06 15.84 7.04
C ARG A 111 3.71 14.92 8.08
N ALA A 112 3.05 13.83 8.44
CA ALA A 112 3.59 12.86 9.39
C ALA A 112 4.83 12.16 8.83
N LEU A 113 4.80 11.70 7.57
CA LEU A 113 5.94 11.11 6.88
C LEU A 113 7.11 12.07 6.75
N GLN A 114 6.85 13.35 6.45
CA GLN A 114 7.90 14.38 6.42
C GLN A 114 8.52 14.61 7.80
N ALA A 115 7.72 14.60 8.87
CA ALA A 115 8.23 14.72 10.23
C ALA A 115 9.10 13.51 10.61
N LEU A 116 8.68 12.29 10.21
CA LEU A 116 9.45 11.07 10.39
C LEU A 116 10.80 11.14 9.67
N ASP A 117 10.83 11.53 8.39
CA ASP A 117 12.09 11.66 7.63
C ASP A 117 13.07 12.63 8.31
N ARG A 118 12.59 13.78 8.77
CA ARG A 118 13.41 14.73 9.54
C ARG A 118 13.95 14.12 10.84
N GLY A 119 13.10 13.37 11.56
CA GLY A 119 13.50 12.68 12.80
C GLY A 119 14.57 11.61 12.55
N LEU A 120 14.41 10.81 11.49
CA LEU A 120 15.37 9.77 11.12
C LEU A 120 16.72 10.37 10.71
N ARG A 121 16.72 11.45 9.92
CA ARG A 121 17.96 12.18 9.57
C ARG A 121 18.69 12.73 10.78
N ALA A 122 17.98 13.23 11.79
CA ALA A 122 18.61 13.72 13.02
C ALA A 122 19.36 12.61 13.78
N LEU A 123 18.92 11.35 13.66
CA LEU A 123 19.62 10.22 14.27
C LEU A 123 20.91 9.82 13.52
N GLU A 124 21.15 10.33 12.31
CA GLU A 124 22.40 10.07 11.56
C GLU A 124 23.62 10.72 12.24
N GLU A 125 23.42 11.71 13.11
CA GLU A 125 24.47 12.36 13.90
C GLU A 125 25.01 11.45 15.03
N LEU A 126 24.27 10.39 15.39
CA LEU A 126 24.62 9.48 16.48
C LEU A 126 25.45 8.29 15.98
N PRO A 127 26.30 7.70 16.85
CA PRO A 127 26.92 6.40 16.56
C PRO A 127 25.86 5.32 16.31
N THR A 128 26.21 4.32 15.49
CA THR A 128 25.30 3.25 15.04
C THR A 128 24.51 2.61 16.17
N ASP A 129 25.15 2.21 17.27
CA ASP A 129 24.49 1.53 18.39
C ASP A 129 23.40 2.39 19.05
N TYR A 130 23.63 3.72 19.13
CA TYR A 130 22.64 4.66 19.67
C TYR A 130 21.48 4.86 18.69
N ARG A 131 21.78 5.01 17.40
CA ARG A 131 20.75 5.12 16.35
C ARG A 131 19.84 3.90 16.36
N ASP A 132 20.42 2.70 16.42
CA ASP A 132 19.67 1.44 16.41
C ASP A 132 18.75 1.31 17.65
N PHE A 133 19.26 1.70 18.82
CA PHE A 133 18.45 1.77 20.05
C PHE A 133 17.28 2.74 19.91
N TYR A 134 17.51 3.97 19.44
CA TYR A 134 16.45 4.98 19.35
C TYR A 134 15.42 4.69 18.24
N VAL A 135 15.83 4.10 17.12
CA VAL A 135 14.91 3.60 16.08
C VAL A 135 13.99 2.52 16.65
N THR A 136 14.56 1.56 17.38
CA THR A 136 13.78 0.51 18.05
C THR A 136 12.83 1.11 19.08
N HIS A 137 13.29 2.09 19.85
CA HIS A 137 12.46 2.78 20.85
C HIS A 137 11.30 3.55 20.20
N PHE A 138 11.49 4.19 19.05
CA PHE A 138 10.40 4.83 18.30
C PHE A 138 9.33 3.82 17.87
N ILE A 139 9.74 2.65 17.38
CA ILE A 139 8.81 1.57 17.03
C ILE A 139 8.00 1.16 18.28
N VAL A 140 8.67 0.95 19.42
CA VAL A 140 8.02 0.62 20.70
C VAL A 140 7.04 1.71 21.13
N GLN A 141 7.38 2.98 20.97
CA GLN A 141 6.45 4.08 21.28
C GLN A 141 5.20 4.06 20.39
N MET A 142 5.33 3.74 19.10
CA MET A 142 4.18 3.61 18.21
C MET A 142 3.20 2.51 18.67
N PHE A 143 3.70 1.42 19.26
CA PHE A 143 2.86 0.40 19.90
C PHE A 143 2.09 0.95 21.11
N HIS A 144 2.75 1.74 21.98
CA HIS A 144 2.12 2.32 23.17
C HIS A 144 1.01 3.32 22.84
N PHE A 145 1.17 4.10 21.77
CA PHE A 145 0.13 5.04 21.31
C PHE A 145 -1.04 4.37 20.57
N GLY A 146 -1.05 3.04 20.45
CA GLY A 146 -2.10 2.30 19.74
C GLY A 146 -2.11 2.55 18.23
N MET A 147 -1.03 3.13 17.67
CA MET A 147 -0.91 3.43 16.24
C MET A 147 -0.42 2.24 15.42
N PHE A 148 -0.11 1.11 16.07
CA PHE A 148 0.29 -0.11 15.39
C PHE A 148 -0.92 -1.04 15.21
N PRO A 149 -1.37 -1.32 13.97
CA PRO A 149 -2.57 -2.14 13.73
C PRO A 149 -2.33 -3.63 13.97
N TYR A 150 -1.09 -4.07 14.18
CA TYR A 150 -0.75 -5.48 14.32
C TYR A 150 -0.88 -5.95 15.77
N LYS A 151 -2.00 -6.60 16.10
CA LYS A 151 -2.14 -7.39 17.34
C LYS A 151 -1.14 -8.56 17.44
N ASN A 152 -0.52 -8.95 16.32
CA ASN A 152 0.37 -10.11 16.18
C ASN A 152 1.81 -9.75 15.78
N PHE A 153 2.24 -8.50 15.94
CA PHE A 153 3.67 -8.19 15.80
C PHE A 153 4.39 -8.80 17.01
N LYS A 154 4.80 -10.07 16.90
CA LYS A 154 5.84 -10.59 17.77
C LYS A 154 7.09 -9.79 17.42
N ALA A 155 7.47 -8.88 18.30
CA ALA A 155 8.81 -8.31 18.29
C ALA A 155 9.80 -9.46 18.09
N LEU A 156 10.74 -9.25 17.16
CA LEU A 156 11.89 -10.12 16.94
C LEU A 156 12.54 -10.54 18.26
#